data_AF-A0A537SZ51-F1
#
_entry.id   AF-A0A537SZ51-F1
#
_cell.length_a   1.000
_cell.length_b   1.000
_cell.length_c   1.000
_cell.angle_alpha   90.00
_cell.angle_beta   90.00
_cell.angle_gamma   90.00
#
_symmetry.space_group_name_H-M   'P 1'
#
loop_
_entity.id
_entity.type
_entity.pdbx_description
1 polymer ?
#
loop_
_entity_poly.entity_id
_entity_poly.type
_entity_poly.pdbx_seq_one_letter_code
_entity_poly.pdbx_strand_id
1 'polypeptide(L)'
;IRRVVMCSGKVYYDLYEEREKRGIDDIYLLRVEQLYPVPLKALVQELGRFRGAQFMWCQEEPRNMGAYSFMRPYLEWVLEQIGATHKQPIYAGRAASAATATGQMSQHVKQLKALLDQALG
;
A
#
# COMPACT_ATOMS: atom_id res chain seq x y z
N ILE A 1 -7.42 -14.75 1.27
CA ILE A 1 -6.67 -13.48 1.27
C ILE A 1 -6.38 -13.08 2.71
N ARG A 2 -5.11 -13.14 3.11
CA ARG A 2 -4.66 -12.69 4.43
C ARG A 2 -4.37 -11.19 4.49
N ARG A 3 -4.02 -10.58 3.35
CA ARG A 3 -3.59 -9.18 3.28
C ARG A 3 -4.06 -8.49 2.01
N VAL A 4 -4.44 -7.23 2.15
CA VAL A 4 -4.73 -6.32 1.04
C VAL A 4 -3.67 -5.22 1.01
N VAL A 5 -2.88 -5.16 -0.06
CA VAL A 5 -1.88 -4.12 -0.28
C VAL A 5 -2.46 -3.10 -1.25
N MET A 6 -2.76 -1.91 -0.72
CA MET A 6 -3.26 -0.77 -1.48
C MET A 6 -2.07 0.07 -1.96
N CYS A 7 -2.08 0.53 -3.20
CA CYS A 7 -1.02 1.38 -3.75
C CYS A 7 -1.56 2.28 -4.86
N SER A 8 -0.73 3.20 -5.36
CA SER A 8 -1.05 4.03 -6.51
C SER A 8 0.17 4.17 -7.43
N GLY A 9 -0.06 4.28 -8.74
CA GLY A 9 1.00 4.44 -9.72
C GLY A 9 1.83 3.18 -9.98
N LYS A 10 3.08 3.37 -10.39
CA LYS A 10 3.93 2.31 -10.97
C LYS A 10 4.30 1.18 -10.00
N VAL A 11 4.34 1.47 -8.69
CA VAL A 11 4.73 0.50 -7.65
C VAL A 11 3.84 -0.76 -7.66
N TYR A 12 2.62 -0.65 -8.20
CA TYR A 12 1.75 -1.80 -8.44
C TYR A 12 2.44 -2.89 -9.28
N TYR A 13 3.16 -2.50 -10.34
CA TYR A 13 3.81 -3.47 -11.22
C TYR A 13 4.99 -4.14 -10.55
N ASP A 14 5.78 -3.39 -9.77
CA ASP A 14 6.86 -3.95 -8.95
C ASP A 14 6.29 -4.99 -7.93
N LEU A 15 5.17 -4.65 -7.27
CA LEU A 15 4.47 -5.56 -6.36
C LEU A 15 3.89 -6.78 -7.08
N TYR A 16 3.27 -6.58 -8.24
CA TYR A 16 2.65 -7.65 -9.03
C TYR A 16 3.72 -8.65 -9.48
N GLU A 17 4.76 -8.17 -10.14
CA GLU A 17 5.84 -9.03 -10.61
C GLU A 17 6.50 -9.80 -9.46
N GLU A 18 6.76 -9.14 -8.34
CA GLU A 18 7.40 -9.79 -7.21
C GLU A 18 6.48 -10.82 -6.54
N ARG A 19 5.17 -10.54 -6.45
CA ARG A 19 4.18 -11.49 -5.96
C ARG A 19 4.09 -12.74 -6.86
N GLU A 20 4.07 -12.55 -8.18
CA GLU A 20 4.07 -13.65 -9.15
C GLU A 20 5.38 -14.46 -9.07
N LYS A 21 6.53 -13.80 -9.00
CA LYS A 21 7.85 -14.45 -8.84
C LYS A 21 7.92 -15.31 -7.57
N ARG A 22 7.26 -14.88 -6.49
CA ARG A 22 7.18 -15.62 -5.21
C ARG A 22 6.06 -16.65 -5.15
N GLY A 23 5.17 -16.71 -6.13
CA GLY A 23 4.00 -17.60 -6.12
C GLY A 23 3.03 -17.32 -4.98
N ILE A 24 2.89 -16.05 -4.56
CA ILE A 24 2.02 -15.67 -3.43
C ILE A 24 0.60 -15.46 -3.92
N ASP A 25 -0.34 -16.27 -3.44
CA ASP A 25 -1.76 -16.24 -3.81
C ASP A 25 -2.68 -15.67 -2.71
N ASP A 26 -2.15 -15.43 -1.51
CA ASP A 26 -2.90 -14.98 -0.35
C ASP A 26 -2.88 -13.46 -0.12
N ILE A 27 -2.23 -12.70 -1.00
CA ILE A 27 -2.18 -11.22 -1.01
C ILE A 27 -2.95 -10.63 -2.19
N TYR A 28 -3.91 -9.77 -1.88
CA TYR A 28 -4.66 -9.00 -2.85
C TYR A 28 -4.01 -7.63 -3.08
N LEU A 29 -3.69 -7.30 -4.33
CA LEU A 29 -3.16 -5.99 -4.71
C LEU A 29 -4.32 -5.09 -5.18
N LEU A 30 -4.50 -3.93 -4.54
CA LEU A 30 -5.53 -2.96 -4.90
C LEU A 30 -4.87 -1.65 -5.34
N ARG A 31 -5.27 -1.16 -6.52
CA ARG A 31 -4.84 0.14 -7.03
C ARG A 31 -5.86 1.22 -6.68
N VAL A 32 -5.38 2.33 -6.12
CA VAL A 32 -6.15 3.55 -5.92
C VAL A 32 -5.72 4.56 -6.98
N GLU A 33 -6.43 4.55 -8.11
CA GLU A 33 -6.14 5.43 -9.25
C GLU A 33 -6.49 6.90 -8.98
N GLN A 34 -7.58 7.13 -8.25
CA GLN A 34 -8.04 8.46 -7.90
C GLN A 34 -7.72 8.74 -6.44
N LEU A 35 -6.73 9.61 -6.21
CA LEU A 35 -6.39 10.07 -4.86
C LEU A 35 -7.26 11.25 -4.41
N TYR A 36 -7.71 12.08 -5.34
CA TYR A 36 -8.62 13.19 -5.03
C TYR A 36 -9.60 13.48 -6.19
N PRO A 37 -10.89 13.71 -5.91
CA PRO A 37 -11.59 13.47 -4.64
C PRO A 37 -11.51 11.99 -4.22
N VAL A 38 -11.42 11.70 -2.91
CA VAL A 38 -11.23 10.30 -2.45
C VAL A 38 -12.45 9.43 -2.81
N PRO A 39 -12.28 8.29 -3.50
CA PRO A 39 -13.40 7.45 -3.97
C PRO A 39 -13.96 6.55 -2.86
N LEU A 40 -14.51 7.15 -1.80
CA LEU A 40 -14.94 6.46 -0.57
C LEU A 40 -15.92 5.31 -0.83
N LYS A 41 -16.94 5.52 -1.67
CA LYS A 41 -17.94 4.49 -1.99
C LYS A 41 -17.31 3.24 -2.61
N ALA A 42 -16.39 3.43 -3.55
CA ALA A 42 -15.69 2.33 -4.21
C ALA A 42 -14.76 1.60 -3.23
N LEU A 43 -14.04 2.35 -2.38
CA LEU A 43 -13.17 1.76 -1.35
C LEU A 43 -13.97 0.92 -0.34
N VAL A 44 -15.13 1.41 0.12
CA VAL A 44 -16.03 0.65 1.02
C VAL A 44 -16.52 -0.63 0.35
N GLN A 45 -16.92 -0.56 -0.91
CA GLN A 45 -17.41 -1.71 -1.66
C GLN A 45 -16.33 -2.78 -1.85
N GLU A 46 -15.14 -2.39 -2.34
CA GLU A 46 -14.07 -3.33 -2.66
C GLU A 46 -13.39 -3.89 -1.41
N LEU A 47 -13.03 -3.05 -0.44
CA LEU A 47 -12.36 -3.51 0.78
C LEU A 47 -13.31 -4.33 1.67
N GLY A 48 -14.62 -4.10 1.57
CA GLY A 48 -15.64 -4.87 2.29
C GLY A 48 -15.64 -6.37 1.99
N ARG A 49 -15.02 -6.80 0.89
CA ARG A 49 -14.82 -8.22 0.53
C ARG A 49 -13.78 -8.92 1.41
N PHE A 50 -12.94 -8.16 2.12
CA PHE A 50 -11.76 -8.65 2.83
C PHE A 50 -11.73 -8.23 4.31
N ARG A 51 -12.87 -8.21 5.00
CA ARG A 51 -12.98 -7.70 6.39
C ARG A 51 -11.98 -8.31 7.39
N GLY A 52 -11.59 -9.57 7.20
CA GLY A 52 -10.62 -10.28 8.05
C GLY A 52 -9.15 -10.08 7.67
N ALA A 53 -8.85 -9.39 6.57
CA ALA A 53 -7.49 -9.21 6.08
C ALA A 53 -6.75 -8.09 6.81
N GLN A 54 -5.42 -8.17 6.83
CA GLN A 54 -4.56 -7.04 7.19
C GLN A 54 -4.48 -6.06 6.01
N PHE A 55 -4.63 -4.77 6.28
CA PHE A 55 -4.58 -3.73 5.25
C PHE A 55 -3.23 -3.01 5.27
N MET A 56 -2.67 -2.74 4.09
CA MET A 56 -1.42 -2.01 3.91
C MET A 56 -1.55 -0.91 2.87
N TRP A 57 -0.82 0.19 3.07
CA TRP A 57 -0.55 1.18 2.04
C TRP A 57 0.91 1.06 1.61
N CYS A 58 1.14 0.69 0.36
CA CYS A 58 2.44 0.60 -0.26
C CYS A 58 2.71 1.79 -1.19
N GLN A 59 3.84 2.46 -1.00
CA GLN A 59 4.28 3.52 -1.89
C GLN A 59 5.81 3.59 -2.00
N GLU A 60 6.28 4.13 -3.11
CA GLU A 60 7.71 4.34 -3.34
C GLU A 60 8.21 5.60 -2.65
N GLU A 61 7.38 6.63 -2.53
CA GLU A 61 7.76 7.89 -1.91
C GLU A 61 8.08 7.69 -0.41
N PRO A 62 9.03 8.46 0.15
CA PRO A 62 9.27 8.51 1.60
C PRO A 62 7.98 8.67 2.41
N ARG A 63 7.93 8.13 3.62
CA ARG A 63 6.73 8.14 4.49
C ARG A 63 6.10 9.51 4.73
N ASN A 64 6.92 10.55 4.79
CA ASN A 64 6.51 11.95 4.95
C ASN A 64 6.12 12.63 3.62
N MET A 65 6.16 11.89 2.51
CA MET A 65 5.81 12.33 1.16
C MET A 65 4.77 11.38 0.56
N GLY A 66 4.40 11.62 -0.70
CA GLY A 66 3.40 10.82 -1.39
C GLY A 66 2.02 10.93 -0.74
N ALA A 67 1.20 9.90 -0.95
CA ALA A 67 -0.22 9.95 -0.61
C ALA A 67 -0.54 9.40 0.78
N TYR A 68 0.36 8.66 1.43
CA TYR A 68 0.06 7.95 2.69
C TYR A 68 -0.56 8.85 3.76
N SER A 69 0.08 9.98 4.08
CA SER A 69 -0.40 10.88 5.14
C SER A 69 -1.78 11.46 4.84
N PHE A 70 -2.10 11.68 3.56
CA PHE A 70 -3.41 12.17 3.12
C PHE A 70 -4.47 11.07 3.11
N MET A 71 -4.14 9.89 2.57
CA MET A 71 -5.08 8.78 2.40
C MET A 71 -5.39 8.05 3.71
N ARG A 72 -4.44 8.00 4.64
CA ARG A 72 -4.57 7.26 5.91
C ARG A 72 -5.88 7.52 6.66
N PRO A 73 -6.30 8.77 6.99
CA PRO A 73 -7.53 9.00 7.74
C PRO A 73 -8.78 8.51 6.98
N TYR A 74 -8.80 8.62 5.65
CA TYR A 74 -9.91 8.11 4.84
C TYR A 74 -9.94 6.58 4.83
N LEU A 75 -8.77 5.93 4.76
CA LEU A 75 -8.69 4.49 4.82
C LEU A 75 -9.11 3.97 6.20
N GLU A 76 -8.65 4.59 7.29
CA GLU A 76 -9.10 4.26 8.65
C GLU A 76 -10.63 4.37 8.77
N TRP A 77 -11.22 5.44 8.23
CA TRP A 77 -12.68 5.59 8.18
C TRP A 77 -13.36 4.49 7.35
N VAL A 78 -12.87 4.18 6.15
CA VAL A 78 -13.42 3.11 5.30
C VAL A 78 -13.35 1.76 6.02
N LEU A 79 -12.22 1.44 6.65
CA LEU A 79 -12.02 0.19 7.38
C LEU A 79 -12.96 0.07 8.58
N GLU A 80 -13.25 1.19 9.25
CA GLU A 80 -14.28 1.25 10.28
C GLU A 80 -15.68 1.00 9.72
N GLN A 81 -16.05 1.62 8.60
CA GLN A 81 -17.38 1.45 7.98
C GLN A 81 -17.66 0.01 7.55
N ILE A 82 -16.64 -0.71 7.08
CA ILE A 82 -16.80 -2.12 6.67
C ILE A 82 -16.72 -3.10 7.85
N GLY A 83 -16.46 -2.62 9.07
CA GLY A 83 -16.24 -3.46 10.24
C GLY A 83 -15.02 -4.37 10.12
N ALA A 84 -13.91 -3.85 9.59
CA ALA A 84 -12.68 -4.62 9.42
C ALA A 84 -12.08 -5.03 10.78
N THR A 85 -11.52 -6.24 10.84
CA THR A 85 -10.76 -6.73 12.01
C THR A 85 -9.57 -5.82 12.30
N HIS A 86 -8.87 -5.38 11.25
CA HIS A 86 -7.76 -4.44 11.34
C HIS A 86 -8.18 -3.08 10.78
N LYS A 87 -8.36 -2.09 11.68
CA LYS A 87 -8.87 -0.76 11.31
C LYS A 87 -7.79 0.23 10.87
N GLN A 88 -6.51 -0.10 11.07
CA GLN A 88 -5.39 0.78 10.74
C GLN A 88 -4.54 0.17 9.63
N PRO A 89 -4.37 0.85 8.49
CA PRO A 89 -3.50 0.37 7.42
C PRO A 89 -2.02 0.52 7.83
N ILE A 90 -1.26 -0.55 7.65
CA ILE A 90 0.18 -0.57 7.90
C ILE A 90 0.90 0.10 6.71
N TYR A 91 1.91 0.92 6.99
CA TYR A 91 2.73 1.55 5.95
C TYR A 91 3.82 0.60 5.47
N ALA A 92 3.93 0.42 4.15
CA ALA A 92 5.06 -0.21 3.47
C ALA A 92 5.67 0.79 2.47
N GLY A 93 6.95 1.14 2.63
CA GLY A 93 7.57 2.16 1.78
C GLY A 93 8.87 2.69 2.34
N ARG A 94 9.41 3.72 1.69
CA ARG A 94 10.69 4.31 2.11
C ARG A 94 10.54 5.05 3.45
N ALA A 95 11.57 4.98 4.29
CA ALA A 95 11.62 5.78 5.52
C ALA A 95 11.49 7.28 5.22
N ALA A 96 11.03 8.05 6.20
CA ALA A 96 10.92 9.50 6.05
C ALA A 96 12.28 10.12 5.72
N SER A 97 12.29 11.09 4.82
CA SER A 97 13.50 11.73 4.32
C SER A 97 13.20 13.19 3.93
N ALA A 98 14.21 14.05 4.03
CA ALA A 98 14.13 15.41 3.49
C ALA A 98 14.20 15.41 1.95
N ALA A 99 15.02 14.52 1.38
CA ALA A 99 15.12 14.33 -0.07
C ALA A 99 14.06 13.33 -0.57
N THR A 100 13.59 13.54 -1.80
CA THR A 100 12.59 12.68 -2.47
C THR A 100 13.10 11.27 -2.76
N ALA A 101 14.39 11.12 -3.03
CA ALA A 101 15.05 9.85 -3.26
C ALA A 101 16.52 9.90 -2.86
N THR A 102 17.14 8.73 -2.68
CA THR A 102 18.59 8.62 -2.60
C THR A 102 19.22 8.88 -3.97
N GLY A 103 20.35 9.60 -3.99
CA GLY A 103 21.12 9.86 -5.22
C GLY A 103 21.96 8.68 -5.68
N GLN A 104 22.02 7.59 -4.91
CA GLN A 104 22.79 6.39 -5.26
C GLN A 104 21.86 5.27 -5.71
N MET A 105 22.07 4.79 -6.95
CA MET A 105 21.23 3.75 -7.55
C MET A 105 21.25 2.43 -6.75
N SER A 106 22.40 2.04 -6.20
CA SER A 106 22.52 0.83 -5.37
C SER A 106 21.64 0.90 -4.12
N GLN A 107 21.55 2.06 -3.48
CA GLN A 107 20.67 2.28 -2.33
C GLN A 107 19.20 2.35 -2.75
N HIS A 108 18.91 2.92 -3.92
CA HIS A 108 17.55 2.96 -4.46
C HIS A 108 16.98 1.55 -4.65
N VAL A 109 17.77 0.65 -5.27
CA VAL A 109 17.38 -0.75 -5.48
C VAL A 109 17.21 -1.50 -4.16
N LYS A 110 18.10 -1.28 -3.18
CA LYS A 110 17.97 -1.87 -1.84
C LYS A 110 16.68 -1.43 -1.14
N GLN A 111 16.34 -0.14 -1.23
CA GLN A 111 15.10 0.40 -0.65
C GLN A 111 13.85 -0.18 -1.33
N LEU A 112 13.88 -0.33 -2.67
CA LEU A 112 12.80 -0.99 -3.41
C LEU A 112 12.63 -2.45 -2.98
N LYS A 113 13.72 -3.21 -2.85
CA LYS A 113 13.63 -4.59 -2.35
C LYS A 113 13.03 -4.63 -0.95
N ALA A 114 13.47 -3.75 -0.05
CA ALA A 114 12.98 -3.71 1.33
C ALA A 114 11.49 -3.38 1.42
N LEU A 115 10.97 -2.44 0.61
CA LEU A 115 9.54 -2.14 0.63
C LEU A 115 8.70 -3.28 0.03
N LEU A 116 9.20 -3.98 -1.00
CA LEU A 116 8.54 -5.16 -1.56
C LEU A 116 8.50 -6.31 -0.54
N ASP A 117 9.61 -6.55 0.16
CA ASP A 117 9.69 -7.54 1.24
C ASP A 117 8.71 -7.21 2.36
N GLN A 118 8.59 -5.93 2.75
CA GLN A 118 7.63 -5.51 3.77
C GLN A 118 6.17 -5.68 3.32
N ALA A 119 5.87 -5.39 2.06
CA ALA A 119 4.51 -5.49 1.52
C ALA A 119 4.06 -6.96 1.34
N LEU A 120 4.97 -7.83 0.90
CA LEU A 120 4.66 -9.20 0.49
C LEU A 120 5.03 -10.27 1.53
N GLY A 121 5.86 -9.95 2.54
CA GLY A 121 6.37 -10.89 3.54
C GLY A 121 5.42 -11.27 4.68
#